data_AF-A0A1W9LQE4-F1
#
_entry.id   AF-A0A1W9LQE4-F1
#
_cell.length_a   1.000
_cell.length_b   1.000
_cell.length_c   1.000
_cell.angle_alpha   90.00
_cell.angle_beta   90.00
_cell.angle_gamma   90.00
#
_symmetry.space_group_name_H-M   'P 1'
#
loop_
_entity.id
_entity.type
_entity.pdbx_description
1 polymer ?
#
loop_
_entity_poly.entity_id
_entity_poly.type
_entity_poly.pdbx_seq_one_letter_code
_entity_poly.pdbx_strand_id
1 'polypeptide(L)'
;MIYDLFLGGTCGNSKWREDLIPLLEKRGITYFNPVTEKWDDEARKREDEAKKNSRYMLFMITDPQSKDGEHISPYSLVEASIGVCRQPEQTIVCFMVTENMPKHLQSALKKIQQDLQQLEGAKICNSPEGIFQWL
;
A
#
# COMPACT_ATOMS: atom_id res chain seq x y z
N MET A 1 -19.08 3.95 -7.68
CA MET A 1 -19.11 3.14 -6.44
C MET A 1 -18.11 3.75 -5.48
N ILE A 2 -18.43 3.86 -4.19
CA ILE A 2 -17.47 4.32 -3.18
C ILE A 2 -16.89 3.07 -2.51
N TYR A 3 -15.57 3.03 -2.36
CA TYR A 3 -14.85 1.95 -1.69
C TYR A 3 -14.35 2.41 -0.32
N ASP A 4 -14.30 1.49 0.65
CA ASP A 4 -13.67 1.78 1.94
C ASP A 4 -12.14 1.87 1.79
N LEU A 5 -11.55 1.05 0.90
CA LEU A 5 -10.11 0.93 0.75
C LEU A 5 -9.64 0.76 -0.71
N PHE A 6 -8.75 1.64 -1.17
CA PHE A 6 -7.98 1.43 -2.39
C PHE A 6 -6.70 0.63 -2.09
N LEU A 7 -6.47 -0.48 -2.80
CA LEU A 7 -5.32 -1.37 -2.57
C LEU A 7 -4.09 -0.97 -3.41
N GLY A 8 -3.46 0.16 -3.05
CA GLY A 8 -2.23 0.64 -3.66
C GLY A 8 -0.97 0.02 -3.04
N GLY A 9 0.20 0.47 -3.52
CA GLY A 9 1.50 0.00 -3.05
C GLY A 9 2.17 -0.99 -4.00
N THR A 10 3.12 -1.76 -3.47
CA THR A 10 3.94 -2.73 -4.20
C THR A 10 3.09 -3.66 -5.08
N CYS A 11 3.45 -3.73 -6.35
CA CYS A 11 2.96 -4.71 -7.33
C CYS A 11 4.06 -5.76 -7.61
N GLY A 12 3.86 -6.60 -8.62
CA GLY A 12 4.80 -7.68 -8.98
C GLY A 12 4.27 -9.05 -8.55
N ASN A 13 5.16 -9.94 -8.13
CA ASN A 13 4.81 -11.30 -7.67
C ASN A 13 4.53 -11.37 -6.17
N SER A 14 4.48 -10.22 -5.50
CA SER A 14 4.14 -10.13 -4.09
C SER A 14 2.70 -10.58 -3.82
N LYS A 15 2.51 -11.44 -2.82
CA LYS A 15 1.21 -12.07 -2.50
C LYS A 15 0.41 -11.35 -1.44
N TRP A 16 0.83 -10.18 -0.98
CA TRP A 16 0.19 -9.48 0.13
C TRP A 16 -1.32 -9.23 -0.06
N ARG A 17 -1.79 -9.11 -1.31
CA ARG A 17 -3.23 -8.99 -1.63
C ARG A 17 -3.99 -10.30 -1.38
N GLU A 18 -3.37 -11.45 -1.67
CA GLU A 18 -3.93 -12.78 -1.36
C GLU A 18 -4.12 -12.96 0.15
N ASP A 19 -3.25 -12.34 0.96
CA ASP A 19 -3.34 -12.37 2.42
C ASP A 19 -4.37 -11.35 2.96
N LEU A 20 -4.38 -10.12 2.42
CA LEU A 20 -5.21 -9.03 2.94
C LEU A 20 -6.69 -9.12 2.50
N ILE A 21 -6.96 -9.47 1.24
CA ILE A 21 -8.32 -9.47 0.68
C ILE A 21 -9.29 -10.36 1.51
N PRO A 22 -8.94 -11.61 1.87
CA PRO A 22 -9.81 -12.43 2.70
C PRO A 22 -10.13 -11.80 4.07
N LEU A 23 -9.21 -11.02 4.64
CA LEU A 23 -9.41 -10.32 5.90
C LEU A 23 -10.37 -9.12 5.76
N LEU A 24 -10.35 -8.44 4.61
CA LEU A 24 -11.29 -7.36 4.26
C LEU A 24 -12.69 -7.92 4.03
N GLU A 25 -12.81 -8.98 3.24
CA GLU A 25 -14.08 -9.64 2.91
C GLU A 25 -14.77 -10.19 4.16
N LYS A 26 -14.01 -10.85 5.05
CA LYS A 26 -14.52 -11.35 6.33
C LYS A 26 -15.11 -10.24 7.22
N ARG A 27 -14.65 -9.00 7.06
CA ARG A 27 -15.10 -7.82 7.82
C ARG A 27 -16.13 -6.97 7.07
N GLY A 28 -16.51 -7.35 5.85
CA GLY A 28 -17.44 -6.58 5.03
C GLY A 28 -16.88 -5.25 4.54
N ILE A 29 -15.55 -5.10 4.46
CA ILE A 29 -14.88 -3.89 4.00
C ILE A 29 -14.79 -3.92 2.47
N THR A 30 -15.35 -2.91 1.81
CA THR A 30 -15.31 -2.80 0.35
C THR A 30 -13.95 -2.29 -0.13
N TYR A 31 -13.44 -2.83 -1.24
CA TYR A 31 -12.11 -2.47 -1.72
C TYR A 31 -12.02 -2.39 -3.24
N PHE A 32 -11.06 -1.62 -3.73
CA PHE A 32 -10.66 -1.62 -5.13
C PHE A 32 -9.24 -2.18 -5.28
N ASN A 33 -9.10 -3.23 -6.07
CA ASN A 33 -7.79 -3.79 -6.44
C ASN A 33 -7.39 -3.27 -7.85
N PRO A 34 -6.33 -2.44 -7.96
CA PRO A 34 -5.89 -1.90 -9.25
C PRO A 34 -5.19 -2.94 -10.14
N VAL A 35 -4.77 -4.08 -9.59
CA VAL A 35 -4.04 -5.10 -10.35
C VAL A 35 -4.97 -5.80 -11.32
N THR A 36 -4.60 -5.76 -12.60
CA THR A 36 -5.32 -6.44 -13.69
C THR A 36 -4.30 -7.06 -14.66
N GLU A 37 -4.71 -8.10 -15.38
CA GLU A 37 -3.86 -8.78 -16.37
C GLU A 37 -3.48 -7.88 -17.55
N LYS A 38 -4.35 -6.93 -17.91
CA LYS A 38 -4.15 -6.00 -19.04
C LYS A 38 -4.20 -4.56 -18.53
N TRP A 39 -3.05 -3.90 -18.56
CA TRP A 39 -2.96 -2.48 -18.26
C TRP A 39 -3.21 -1.65 -19.52
N ASP A 40 -4.48 -1.32 -19.75
CA ASP A 40 -4.95 -0.47 -20.85
C ASP A 40 -5.50 0.87 -20.33
N ASP A 41 -5.96 1.73 -21.25
CA ASP A 41 -6.51 3.03 -20.90
C ASP A 41 -7.76 2.95 -20.02
N GLU A 42 -8.56 1.89 -20.14
CA GLU A 42 -9.75 1.69 -19.32
C GLU A 42 -9.38 1.22 -17.91
N ALA A 43 -8.35 0.39 -17.76
CA ALA A 43 -7.78 0.04 -16.46
C ALA A 43 -7.26 1.29 -15.72
N ARG A 44 -6.53 2.15 -16.43
CA ARG A 44 -6.07 3.43 -15.88
C ARG A 44 -7.22 4.33 -15.45
N LYS A 45 -8.24 4.52 -16.29
CA LYS A 45 -9.43 5.34 -15.93
C LYS A 45 -10.14 4.79 -14.70
N ARG A 46 -10.34 3.47 -14.63
CA ARG A 46 -10.97 2.82 -13.47
C ARG A 46 -10.13 3.02 -12.20
N GLU A 47 -8.82 2.93 -12.30
CA GLU A 47 -7.93 3.21 -11.17
C GLU A 47 -8.06 4.66 -10.72
N ASP A 48 -7.98 5.63 -11.63
CA ASP A 48 -8.11 7.06 -11.32
C ASP A 48 -9.46 7.41 -10.70
N GLU A 49 -10.54 6.79 -11.19
CA GLU A 49 -11.88 6.92 -10.60
C GLU A 49 -11.95 6.29 -9.21
N ALA A 50 -11.36 5.11 -9.00
CA ALA A 50 -11.35 4.44 -7.71
C ALA A 50 -10.51 5.21 -6.68
N LYS A 51 -9.38 5.81 -7.08
CA LYS A 51 -8.58 6.69 -6.21
C LYS A 51 -9.39 7.88 -5.70
N LYS A 52 -10.23 8.47 -6.55
CA LYS A 52 -11.13 9.59 -6.18
C LYS A 52 -12.32 9.16 -5.32
N ASN A 53 -12.72 7.90 -5.43
CA ASN A 53 -13.92 7.36 -4.79
C ASN A 53 -13.59 6.33 -3.69
N SER A 54 -12.42 6.43 -3.06
CA SER A 54 -12.04 5.59 -1.93
C SER A 54 -11.93 6.42 -0.66
N ARG A 55 -12.44 5.90 0.46
CA ARG A 55 -12.33 6.55 1.78
C ARG A 55 -10.88 6.58 2.26
N TYR A 56 -10.15 5.47 2.07
CA TYR A 56 -8.74 5.37 2.40
C TYR A 56 -7.92 4.85 1.22
N MET A 57 -6.70 5.37 1.12
CA MET A 57 -5.64 4.91 0.23
C MET A 57 -4.67 4.07 1.04
N LEU A 58 -4.63 2.75 0.81
CA LEU A 58 -3.58 1.89 1.36
C LEU A 58 -2.38 1.89 0.42
N PHE A 59 -1.18 2.05 0.99
CA PHE A 59 0.08 1.76 0.34
C PHE A 59 0.82 0.66 1.09
N MET A 60 0.76 -0.56 0.55
CA MET A 60 1.60 -1.67 1.03
C MET A 60 3.03 -1.49 0.49
N ILE A 61 4.03 -1.33 1.35
CA ILE A 61 5.44 -1.22 0.96
C ILE A 61 6.15 -2.51 1.36
N THR A 62 6.42 -3.36 0.37
CA THR A 62 7.05 -4.66 0.54
C THR A 62 7.92 -5.02 -0.66
N ASP A 63 8.58 -6.18 -0.59
CA ASP A 63 9.37 -6.74 -1.69
C ASP A 63 8.42 -7.17 -2.82
N PRO A 64 8.60 -6.66 -4.06
CA PRO A 64 7.79 -7.05 -5.21
C PRO A 64 8.01 -8.50 -5.64
N GLN A 65 9.03 -9.17 -5.11
CA GLN A 65 9.50 -10.49 -5.53
C GLN A 65 9.77 -10.51 -7.05
N SER A 66 10.40 -9.43 -7.52
CA SER A 66 10.77 -9.28 -8.92
C SER A 66 11.87 -10.26 -9.29
N LYS A 67 11.84 -10.75 -10.53
CA LYS A 67 12.91 -11.61 -11.06
C LYS A 67 14.18 -10.82 -11.39
N ASP A 68 14.07 -9.50 -11.46
CA ASP A 68 15.15 -8.59 -11.88
C ASP A 68 15.97 -8.04 -10.68
N GLY A 69 15.78 -8.59 -9.48
CA GLY A 69 16.52 -8.21 -8.28
C GLY A 69 16.04 -6.91 -7.61
N GLU A 70 14.86 -6.42 -8.00
CA GLU A 70 14.20 -5.31 -7.31
C GLU A 70 13.60 -5.78 -5.99
N HIS A 71 13.93 -5.08 -4.91
CA HIS A 71 13.47 -5.41 -3.55
C HIS A 71 12.45 -4.39 -3.00
N ILE A 72 12.10 -3.38 -3.79
CA ILE A 72 11.14 -2.35 -3.42
C ILE A 72 10.55 -1.71 -4.69
N SER A 73 9.29 -1.28 -4.63
CA SER A 73 8.69 -0.39 -5.64
C SER A 73 9.00 1.08 -5.28
N PRO A 74 9.89 1.78 -6.03
CA PRO A 74 10.24 3.16 -5.70
C PRO A 74 9.06 4.12 -5.87
N TYR A 75 8.25 3.90 -6.91
CA TYR A 75 7.07 4.73 -7.18
C TYR A 75 6.03 4.61 -6.06
N SER A 76 5.75 3.39 -5.59
CA SER A 76 4.83 3.17 -4.47
C SER A 76 5.30 3.85 -3.18
N LEU A 77 6.61 3.86 -2.93
CA LEU A 77 7.19 4.55 -1.78
C LEU A 77 7.01 6.08 -1.88
N VAL A 78 7.15 6.64 -3.08
CA VAL A 78 6.89 8.06 -3.36
C VAL A 78 5.41 8.40 -3.16
N GLU A 79 4.50 7.60 -3.71
CA GLU A 79 3.05 7.80 -3.52
C GLU A 79 2.66 7.73 -2.05
N ALA A 80 3.18 6.75 -1.30
CA ALA A 80 2.97 6.62 0.14
C ALA A 80 3.43 7.88 0.87
N SER A 81 4.65 8.35 0.57
CA SER A 81 5.22 9.55 1.21
C SER A 81 4.39 10.81 0.90
N ILE A 82 3.98 10.99 -0.36
CA ILE A 82 3.11 12.10 -0.77
C ILE A 82 1.75 12.02 -0.05
N GLY A 83 1.17 10.82 0.04
CA GLY A 83 -0.10 10.58 0.71
C GLY A 83 -0.04 10.97 2.19
N VAL A 84 0.98 10.49 2.92
CA VAL A 84 1.16 10.86 4.34
C VAL A 84 1.34 12.38 4.49
N CYS A 85 2.14 13.02 3.63
CA CYS A 85 2.39 14.46 3.75
C CYS A 85 1.19 15.34 3.37
N ARG A 86 0.36 14.93 2.42
CA ARG A 86 -0.72 15.79 1.86
C ARG A 86 -2.10 15.42 2.37
N GLN A 87 -2.32 14.15 2.69
CA GLN A 87 -3.61 13.59 3.08
C GLN A 87 -3.42 12.51 4.15
N PRO A 88 -2.77 12.82 5.30
CA PRO A 88 -2.50 11.84 6.35
C PRO A 88 -3.78 11.18 6.85
N GLU A 89 -4.89 11.94 6.88
CA GLU A 89 -6.16 11.42 7.35
C GLU A 89 -6.78 10.34 6.44
N GLN A 90 -6.42 10.32 5.16
CA GLN A 90 -6.94 9.37 4.17
C GLN A 90 -5.89 8.35 3.71
N THR A 91 -4.65 8.43 4.21
CA THR A 91 -3.55 7.58 3.75
C THR A 91 -3.14 6.60 4.84
N ILE A 92 -3.22 5.30 4.55
CA ILE A 92 -2.68 4.22 5.38
C ILE A 92 -1.43 3.66 4.69
N VAL A 93 -0.32 3.55 5.41
CA VAL A 93 0.91 2.92 4.88
C VAL A 93 1.26 1.70 5.73
N CYS A 94 1.49 0.57 5.08
CA CYS A 94 1.92 -0.65 5.76
C CYS A 94 3.30 -1.06 5.25
N PHE A 95 4.32 -0.96 6.10
CA PHE A 95 5.69 -1.38 5.77
C PHE A 95 5.91 -2.85 6.16
N MET A 96 5.98 -3.72 5.16
CA MET A 96 6.30 -5.15 5.34
C MET A 96 7.76 -5.38 4.95
N VAL A 97 8.66 -5.09 5.88
CA VAL A 97 10.10 -5.34 5.69
C VAL A 97 10.36 -6.84 5.80
N THR A 98 10.92 -7.45 4.75
CA THR A 98 11.19 -8.89 4.69
C THR A 98 12.68 -9.19 4.83
N GLU A 99 13.00 -10.44 5.17
CA GLU A 99 14.39 -10.91 5.27
C GLU A 99 15.12 -10.98 3.93
N ASN A 100 14.37 -11.08 2.82
CA ASN A 100 14.91 -11.12 1.46
C ASN A 100 15.46 -9.77 1.00
N MET A 101 15.03 -8.68 1.62
CA MET A 101 15.56 -7.35 1.32
C MET A 101 17.00 -7.19 1.82
N PRO A 102 17.90 -6.54 1.07
CA PRO A 102 19.23 -6.21 1.55
C PRO A 102 19.20 -5.44 2.88
N LYS A 103 20.13 -5.74 3.80
CA LYS A 103 20.17 -5.13 5.14
C LYS A 103 20.13 -3.60 5.11
N HIS A 104 20.83 -2.97 4.18
CA HIS A 104 20.83 -1.52 4.04
C HIS A 104 19.44 -0.97 3.68
N LEU A 105 18.68 -1.68 2.84
CA LEU A 105 17.30 -1.32 2.48
C LEU A 105 16.36 -1.52 3.67
N GLN A 106 16.51 -2.62 4.43
CA GLN A 106 15.73 -2.82 5.66
C GLN A 106 15.94 -1.68 6.66
N SER A 107 17.19 -1.25 6.86
CA SER A 107 17.53 -0.11 7.72
C SER A 107 16.94 1.20 7.19
N ALA A 108 17.02 1.45 5.88
CA ALA A 108 16.45 2.63 5.26
C ALA A 108 14.92 2.68 5.42
N LEU A 109 14.22 1.57 5.17
CA LEU A 109 12.76 1.51 5.31
C LEU A 109 12.30 1.71 6.76
N LYS A 110 13.02 1.13 7.73
CA LYS A 110 12.75 1.38 9.15
C LYS A 110 12.90 2.86 9.49
N LYS A 111 13.92 3.53 8.95
CA LYS A 111 14.13 4.96 9.18
C LYS A 111 13.04 5.81 8.53
N ILE A 112 12.68 5.51 7.28
CA ILE A 112 11.57 6.18 6.58
C ILE A 112 10.26 6.01 7.34
N GLN A 113 9.95 4.78 7.78
CA GLN A 113 8.77 4.51 8.58
C GLN A 113 8.76 5.38 9.85
N GLN A 114 9.87 5.42 10.60
CA GLN A 114 9.99 6.24 11.81
C GLN A 114 9.77 7.73 11.53
N ASP A 115 10.35 8.25 10.45
CA ASP A 115 10.25 9.67 10.12
C ASP A 115 8.82 10.03 9.66
N LEU A 116 8.17 9.19 8.85
CA LEU A 116 6.78 9.41 8.44
C LEU A 116 5.79 9.27 9.61
N GLN A 117 6.05 8.38 10.57
CA GLN A 117 5.18 8.18 11.74
C GLN A 117 5.15 9.42 12.67
N GLN A 118 6.16 10.29 12.60
CA GLN A 118 6.20 11.52 13.39
C GLN A 118 5.29 12.62 12.84
N LEU A 119 4.78 12.45 11.61
CA LEU A 119 3.85 13.41 11.03
C LEU A 119 2.48 13.29 11.67
N GLU A 120 1.83 14.44 11.89
CA GLU A 120 0.50 14.50 12.48
C GLU A 120 -0.53 13.76 11.60
N GLY A 121 -1.37 12.93 12.22
CA GLY A 121 -2.40 12.14 11.53
C GLY A 121 -1.86 10.91 10.79
N ALA A 122 -0.56 10.62 10.84
CA ALA A 122 0.04 9.50 10.11
C ALA A 122 -0.53 8.14 10.56
N LYS A 123 -1.11 7.39 9.60
CA LYS A 123 -1.62 6.04 9.80
C LYS A 123 -0.65 5.02 9.24
N ILE A 124 0.34 4.63 10.05
CA ILE A 124 1.42 3.73 9.61
C ILE A 124 1.51 2.51 10.51
N CYS A 125 1.60 1.32 9.89
CA CYS A 125 1.75 0.03 10.57
C CYS A 125 2.76 -0.87 9.84
N ASN A 126 2.99 -2.06 10.39
CA ASN A 126 3.96 -3.05 9.91
C ASN A 126 3.38 -4.47 9.81
N SER A 127 2.06 -4.59 9.77
CA SER A 127 1.36 -5.86 9.55
C SER A 127 0.01 -5.62 8.86
N PRO A 128 -0.52 -6.59 8.10
CA PRO A 128 -1.86 -6.52 7.52
C PRO A 128 -2.94 -6.28 8.58
N GLU A 129 -2.79 -6.86 9.77
CA GLU A 129 -3.73 -6.68 10.88
C GLU A 129 -3.73 -5.24 11.43
N GLY A 130 -2.57 -4.56 11.38
CA GLY A 130 -2.44 -3.19 11.85
C GLY A 130 -3.29 -2.20 11.05
N ILE A 131 -3.59 -2.51 9.78
CA ILE A 131 -4.42 -1.68 8.90
C ILE A 131 -5.82 -1.47 9.49
N PHE A 132 -6.37 -2.47 10.16
CA PHE A 132 -7.73 -2.43 10.74
C PHE A 132 -7.89 -1.49 11.94
N GLN A 133 -6.81 -0.84 12.40
CA GLN A 133 -6.92 0.21 13.41
C GLN A 133 -7.68 1.45 12.90
N TRP A 134 -7.81 1.60 11.57
CA TRP A 134 -8.38 2.79 10.93
C TRP A 134 -9.58 2.51 10.01
N LEU A 135 -9.89 1.24 9.76
CA LEU A 135 -11.01 0.78 8.95
C LEU A 135 -12.19 0.40 9.83
#